data_AF-A0A1Q2HT65-F1
#
_entry.id   AF-A0A1Q2HT65-F1
#
_cell.length_a   1.000
_cell.length_b   1.000
_cell.length_c   1.000
_cell.angle_alpha   90.00
_cell.angle_beta   90.00
_cell.angle_gamma   90.00
#
_symmetry.space_group_name_H-M   'P 1'
#
loop_
_entity.id
_entity.type
_entity.pdbx_description
1 polymer ?
#
loop_
_entity_poly.entity_id
_entity_poly.type
_entity_poly.pdbx_seq_one_letter_code
_entity_poly.pdbx_strand_id
1 'polypeptide(L)'
;MAARKVAVKHVGVGSVFKVATILALIGFVAWMIAATVIYFGLERAGVIESMNSLIGGVGGDQVIDMGLVLSAAGLVGLIGVVFTAVMAPLATVIYNAIADLVGGITYTMSNRVG
;
A
#
# COMPACT_ATOMS: atom_id res chain seq x y z
N MET A 1 -7.79 24.53 32.87
CA MET A 1 -7.81 23.96 31.50
C MET A 1 -8.67 22.70 31.54
N ALA A 2 -9.87 22.71 30.95
CA ALA A 2 -10.74 21.53 30.95
C ALA A 2 -10.48 20.71 29.68
N ALA A 3 -9.94 19.51 29.81
CA ALA A 3 -9.77 18.58 28.70
C ALA A 3 -11.11 17.83 28.49
N ARG A 4 -11.69 17.91 27.29
CA ARG A 4 -12.93 17.17 26.96
C ARG A 4 -12.55 15.86 26.28
N LYS A 5 -12.98 14.74 26.87
CA LYS A 5 -12.89 13.41 26.24
C LYS A 5 -13.99 13.30 25.17
N VAL A 6 -13.62 12.98 23.95
CA VAL A 6 -14.55 12.81 22.83
C VAL A 6 -14.25 11.45 22.19
N ALA A 7 -15.27 10.61 22.03
CA ALA A 7 -15.12 9.32 21.36
C ALA A 7 -15.62 9.41 19.91
N VAL A 8 -14.82 8.93 18.96
CA VAL A 8 -15.23 8.77 17.56
C VAL A 8 -15.84 7.38 17.43
N LYS A 9 -17.15 7.34 17.19
CA LYS A 9 -17.90 6.10 16.98
C LYS A 9 -18.26 5.84 15.51
N HIS A 10 -18.33 6.89 14.72
CA HIS A 10 -18.72 6.80 13.32
C HIS A 10 -17.73 7.54 12.43
N VAL A 11 -17.16 6.84 11.46
CA VAL A 11 -16.27 7.40 10.44
C VAL A 11 -16.94 7.25 9.08
N GLY A 12 -16.88 8.31 8.28
CA GLY A 12 -17.51 8.33 6.95
C GLY A 12 -16.77 7.47 5.93
N VAL A 13 -17.44 6.46 5.39
CA VAL A 13 -16.92 5.53 4.37
C VAL A 13 -16.27 6.26 3.19
N GLY A 14 -16.95 7.29 2.66
CA GLY A 14 -16.42 8.07 1.55
C GLY A 14 -15.13 8.83 1.87
N SER A 15 -14.94 9.25 3.12
CA SER A 15 -13.70 9.91 3.55
C SER A 15 -12.56 8.91 3.66
N VAL A 16 -12.80 7.75 4.28
CA VAL A 16 -11.79 6.71 4.43
C VAL A 16 -11.38 6.15 3.07
N PHE A 17 -12.33 5.94 2.17
CA PHE A 17 -12.06 5.52 0.79
C PHE A 17 -11.09 6.48 0.09
N LYS A 18 -11.40 7.78 0.06
CA LYS A 18 -10.54 8.79 -0.59
C LYS A 18 -9.12 8.79 -0.02
N VAL A 19 -9.00 8.83 1.32
CA VAL A 19 -7.70 8.85 2.00
C VAL A 19 -6.92 7.57 1.73
N ALA A 20 -7.56 6.41 1.88
CA ALA A 20 -6.92 5.11 1.66
C ALA A 20 -6.48 4.93 0.20
N THR A 21 -7.30 5.34 -0.77
CA THR A 21 -6.93 5.26 -2.20
C THR A 21 -5.75 6.18 -2.51
N ILE A 22 -5.72 7.42 -1.99
CA ILE A 22 -4.59 8.32 -2.20
C ILE A 22 -3.31 7.75 -1.57
N LEU A 23 -3.39 7.25 -0.34
CA LEU A 23 -2.26 6.59 0.32
C LEU A 23 -1.77 5.37 -0.44
N ALA A 24 -2.69 4.55 -0.97
CA ALA A 24 -2.34 3.40 -1.78
C ALA A 24 -1.62 3.80 -3.08
N LEU A 25 -2.06 4.86 -3.75
CA LEU A 25 -1.38 5.38 -4.94
C LEU A 25 0.02 5.93 -4.64
N ILE A 26 0.19 6.63 -3.51
CA ILE A 26 1.51 7.08 -3.06
C ILE A 26 2.40 5.87 -2.74
N GLY A 27 1.85 4.89 -2.03
CA GLY A 27 2.52 3.62 -1.74
C GLY A 27 2.93 2.86 -3.01
N PHE A 28 2.11 2.91 -4.06
CA PHE A 28 2.43 2.32 -5.37
C PHE A 28 3.64 2.99 -6.02
N VAL A 29 3.74 4.32 -5.96
CA VAL A 29 4.92 5.03 -6.46
C VAL A 29 6.16 4.64 -5.65
N ALA A 30 6.05 4.62 -4.32
CA ALA A 30 7.16 4.19 -3.46
C ALA A 30 7.58 2.73 -3.74
N TRP A 31 6.61 1.84 -3.98
CA TRP A 31 6.83 0.46 -4.39
C TRP A 31 7.57 0.36 -5.72
N MET A 32 7.17 1.13 -6.73
CA MET A 32 7.85 1.14 -8.03
C MET A 32 9.30 1.64 -7.93
N ILE A 33 9.54 2.66 -7.10
CA ILE A 33 10.89 3.13 -6.80
C ILE A 33 11.70 2.01 -6.12
N ALA A 34 11.12 1.35 -5.12
CA ALA A 34 11.78 0.23 -4.44
C ALA A 34 12.12 -0.92 -5.40
N ALA A 35 11.18 -1.32 -6.27
CA ALA A 35 11.40 -2.35 -7.28
C ALA A 35 12.53 -1.98 -8.25
N THR A 36 12.57 -0.70 -8.65
CA THR A 36 13.64 -0.16 -9.51
C THR A 36 15.00 -0.23 -8.82
N VAL A 37 15.08 0.19 -7.55
CA VAL A 37 16.31 0.13 -6.77
C VAL A 37 16.80 -1.30 -6.58
N ILE A 38 15.89 -2.24 -6.30
CA ILE A 38 16.22 -3.66 -6.18
C ILE A 38 16.76 -4.21 -7.51
N TYR A 39 16.09 -3.91 -8.62
CA TYR A 39 16.54 -4.36 -9.95
C TYR A 39 17.97 -3.88 -10.24
N PHE A 40 18.26 -2.59 -10.07
CA PHE A 40 19.61 -2.05 -10.27
C PHE A 40 20.65 -2.67 -9.33
N GLY A 41 20.25 -3.00 -8.09
CA GLY A 41 21.11 -3.72 -7.15
C GLY A 41 21.47 -5.12 -7.65
N LEU A 42 20.48 -5.87 -8.15
CA LEU A 42 20.65 -7.23 -8.66
C LEU A 42 21.42 -7.28 -9.98
N GLU A 43 21.19 -6.30 -10.86
CA GLU A 43 21.90 -6.13 -12.12
C GLU A 43 23.40 -5.91 -11.86
N ARG A 44 23.74 -4.98 -10.96
CA ARG A 44 25.14 -4.73 -10.58
C ARG A 44 25.81 -5.91 -9.90
N ALA A 45 25.04 -6.75 -9.21
CA ALA A 45 25.53 -7.98 -8.60
C ALA A 45 25.69 -9.14 -9.61
N GLY A 46 25.30 -8.96 -10.88
CA GLY A 46 25.37 -10.00 -11.91
C GLY A 46 24.32 -11.11 -11.76
N VAL A 47 23.33 -10.93 -10.87
CA VAL A 47 22.29 -11.93 -10.59
C VAL A 47 21.37 -12.09 -11.81
N ILE A 48 21.04 -10.97 -12.47
CA ILE A 48 20.18 -10.97 -13.68
C ILE A 48 20.85 -11.73 -14.83
N GLU A 49 22.14 -11.48 -15.06
CA GLU A 49 22.93 -12.19 -16.08
C GLU A 49 22.98 -13.71 -15.79
N SER A 50 23.18 -14.07 -14.53
CA SER A 50 23.20 -15.48 -14.09
C SER A 50 21.85 -16.15 -14.34
N MET A 51 20.73 -15.46 -14.08
CA MET A 51 19.39 -15.99 -14.35
C MET A 51 19.13 -16.16 -15.85
N ASN A 52 19.51 -15.16 -16.67
CA ASN A 52 19.34 -15.20 -18.12
C ASN A 52 20.15 -16.35 -18.76
N SER A 53 21.38 -16.56 -18.31
CA SER A 53 22.22 -17.67 -18.81
C SER A 53 21.66 -19.05 -18.47
N LEU A 54 21.05 -19.23 -17.29
CA LEU A 54 20.35 -20.46 -16.92
C LEU A 54 19.14 -20.73 -17.80
N ILE A 55 18.35 -19.71 -18.13
CA ILE A 55 17.18 -19.83 -19.00
C ILE A 55 17.62 -20.16 -20.44
N GLY A 56 18.62 -19.47 -20.96
CA GLY A 56 19.19 -19.76 -22.28
C GLY A 56 19.80 -21.16 -22.37
N GLY A 57 20.41 -21.65 -21.29
CA GLY A 57 21.04 -22.97 -21.21
C GLY A 57 20.05 -24.15 -21.31
N VAL A 58 18.77 -23.94 -20.98
CA VAL A 58 17.70 -24.94 -21.15
C VAL A 58 16.88 -24.76 -22.43
N GLY A 59 17.33 -23.87 -23.34
CA GLY A 59 16.64 -23.57 -24.60
C GLY A 59 15.45 -22.61 -24.45
N GLY A 60 15.37 -21.86 -23.35
CA GLY A 60 14.37 -20.81 -23.17
C GLY A 60 14.79 -19.51 -23.85
N ASP A 61 13.85 -18.86 -24.54
CA ASP A 61 14.05 -17.56 -25.21
C ASP A 61 13.65 -16.36 -24.32
N GLN A 62 13.21 -16.63 -23.09
CA GLN A 62 12.71 -15.58 -22.20
C GLN A 62 13.86 -14.84 -21.52
N VAL A 63 14.00 -13.55 -21.87
CA VAL A 63 14.99 -12.66 -21.27
C VAL A 63 14.37 -11.90 -20.10
N ILE A 64 15.00 -11.98 -18.92
CA ILE A 64 14.70 -11.11 -17.79
C ILE A 64 15.39 -9.78 -18.03
N ASP A 65 14.60 -8.78 -18.39
CA ASP A 65 15.02 -7.40 -18.56
C ASP A 65 14.28 -6.47 -17.58
N MET A 66 14.71 -5.21 -17.56
CA MET A 66 14.10 -4.20 -16.68
C MET A 66 12.62 -4.00 -17.00
N GLY A 67 12.24 -4.08 -18.27
CA GLY A 67 10.85 -3.93 -18.71
C GLY A 67 9.95 -5.02 -18.14
N LEU A 68 10.37 -6.28 -18.22
CA LEU A 68 9.62 -7.41 -17.67
C LEU A 68 9.48 -7.32 -16.14
N VAL A 69 10.56 -7.01 -15.42
CA VAL A 69 10.53 -6.93 -13.95
C VAL A 69 9.68 -5.75 -13.48
N LEU A 70 9.84 -4.56 -14.07
CA LEU A 70 9.04 -3.40 -13.68
C LEU A 70 7.57 -3.53 -14.08
N SER A 71 7.26 -4.14 -15.22
CA SER A 71 5.86 -4.39 -15.60
C SER A 71 5.20 -5.40 -14.65
N ALA A 72 5.88 -6.49 -14.29
CA ALA A 72 5.39 -7.44 -13.29
C ALA A 72 5.19 -6.77 -11.92
N ALA A 73 6.18 -5.99 -11.45
CA ALA A 73 6.08 -5.24 -10.20
C ALA A 73 4.94 -4.20 -10.25
N GLY A 74 4.72 -3.56 -11.40
CA GLY A 74 3.63 -2.64 -11.64
C GLY A 74 2.26 -3.31 -11.53
N LEU A 75 2.09 -4.50 -12.12
CA LEU A 75 0.85 -5.28 -12.01
C LEU A 75 0.57 -5.67 -10.55
N VAL A 76 1.57 -6.19 -9.84
CA VAL A 76 1.45 -6.55 -8.42
C VAL A 76 1.09 -5.32 -7.57
N GLY A 77 1.75 -4.20 -7.81
CA GLY A 77 1.48 -2.95 -7.12
C GLY A 77 0.06 -2.44 -7.37
N LEU A 78 -0.40 -2.47 -8.62
CA LEU A 78 -1.76 -2.06 -8.99
C LEU A 78 -2.83 -2.94 -8.34
N ILE A 79 -2.62 -4.26 -8.31
CA ILE A 79 -3.51 -5.18 -7.58
C ILE A 79 -3.59 -4.77 -6.11
N GLY A 80 -2.45 -4.44 -5.49
CA GLY A 80 -2.41 -3.92 -4.12
C GLY A 80 -3.23 -2.65 -3.95
N VAL A 81 -3.11 -1.68 -4.85
CA VAL A 81 -3.89 -0.43 -4.81
C VAL A 81 -5.39 -0.69 -4.86
N VAL A 82 -5.82 -1.50 -5.83
CA VAL A 82 -7.25 -1.85 -5.99
C VAL A 82 -7.75 -2.60 -4.76
N PHE A 83 -6.97 -3.54 -4.25
CA PHE A 83 -7.31 -4.28 -3.04
C PHE A 83 -7.49 -3.36 -1.84
N THR A 84 -6.56 -2.44 -1.59
CA THR A 84 -6.68 -1.45 -0.50
C THR A 84 -7.88 -0.53 -0.68
N ALA A 85 -8.15 -0.07 -1.91
CA ALA A 85 -9.28 0.78 -2.21
C ALA A 85 -10.63 0.10 -1.91
N VAL A 86 -10.74 -1.21 -2.15
CA VAL A 86 -11.95 -1.99 -1.85
C VAL A 86 -12.04 -2.38 -0.37
N MET A 87 -10.91 -2.73 0.26
CA MET A 87 -10.88 -3.12 1.67
C MET A 87 -11.14 -1.94 2.62
N ALA A 88 -10.75 -0.72 2.26
CA ALA A 88 -10.91 0.44 3.12
C ALA A 88 -12.39 0.77 3.49
N PRO A 89 -13.34 0.79 2.53
CA PRO A 89 -14.77 0.87 2.83
C PRO A 89 -15.25 -0.23 3.77
N LEU A 90 -14.86 -1.48 3.51
CA LEU A 90 -15.28 -2.63 4.32
C LEU A 90 -14.77 -2.51 5.76
N ALA A 91 -13.49 -2.15 5.92
CA ALA A 91 -12.89 -1.90 7.23
C ALA A 91 -13.61 -0.77 7.98
N THR A 92 -14.09 0.25 7.26
CA THR A 92 -14.87 1.34 7.87
C THR A 92 -16.21 0.87 8.39
N VAL A 93 -16.94 0.05 7.63
CA VAL A 93 -18.23 -0.51 8.08
C VAL A 93 -18.03 -1.39 9.32
N ILE A 94 -17.02 -2.25 9.31
CA ILE A 94 -16.68 -3.11 10.45
C ILE A 94 -16.31 -2.26 11.67
N TYR A 95 -15.48 -1.23 11.48
CA TYR A 95 -15.10 -0.31 12.56
C TYR A 95 -16.32 0.34 13.19
N ASN A 96 -17.22 0.91 12.38
CA ASN A 96 -18.42 1.58 12.88
C ASN A 96 -19.29 0.61 13.70
N ALA A 97 -19.49 -0.63 13.23
CA ALA A 97 -20.25 -1.63 13.96
C ALA A 97 -19.63 -2.01 15.31
N ILE A 98 -18.30 -2.18 15.38
CA ILE A 98 -17.60 -2.49 16.63
C ILE A 98 -17.57 -1.28 17.56
N ALA A 99 -17.38 -0.07 17.02
CA ALA A 99 -17.33 1.16 17.79
C ALA A 99 -18.67 1.49 18.45
N ASP A 100 -19.78 1.11 17.82
CA ASP A 100 -21.11 1.23 18.41
C ASP A 100 -21.30 0.29 19.62
N LEU A 101 -20.65 -0.88 19.62
CA LEU A 101 -20.70 -1.85 20.73
C LEU A 101 -19.76 -1.48 21.90
N VAL A 102 -18.52 -1.06 21.60
CA VAL A 102 -17.45 -0.89 22.61
C VAL A 102 -17.28 0.57 23.05
N GLY A 103 -17.89 1.52 22.34
CA GLY A 103 -17.81 2.95 22.67
C GLY A 103 -16.82 3.75 21.82
N GLY A 104 -16.14 3.11 20.86
CA GLY A 104 -15.27 3.77 19.86
C GLY A 104 -13.89 4.18 20.36
N ILE A 105 -13.14 4.90 19.52
CA ILE A 105 -11.79 5.39 19.90
C ILE A 105 -11.92 6.74 20.62
N THR A 106 -11.39 6.83 21.84
CA THR A 106 -11.43 8.05 22.66
C THR A 106 -10.24 8.95 22.38
N TYR A 107 -10.51 10.22 22.09
CA TYR A 107 -9.52 11.28 21.92
C TYR A 107 -9.64 12.32 23.04
N THR A 108 -8.51 12.87 23.47
CA THR A 108 -8.46 13.99 24.41
C THR A 108 -8.21 15.27 23.63
N MET A 109 -9.21 16.13 23.56
CA MET A 109 -9.06 17.45 22.93
C MET A 109 -8.50 18.42 23.96
N SER A 110 -7.31 18.96 23.69
CA SER A 110 -6.76 20.09 24.44
C SER A 110 -7.17 21.38 23.72
N ASN A 111 -8.04 22.17 24.34
CA ASN A 111 -8.45 23.45 23.79
C ASN A 111 -7.29 24.45 23.95
N ARG A 112 -6.47 24.61 22.91
CA ARG A 112 -5.52 25.71 22.81
C ARG A 112 -6.28 26.89 22.20
N VAL A 113 -6.70 27.83 23.05
CA VAL A 113 -7.21 29.13 22.60
C VAL A 113 -6.00 29.87 22.05
N GLY A 114 -5.91 30.00 20.72
CA GLY A 114 -4.93 30.82 20.01
C GLY A 114 -5.60 32.08 19.51
#